data_AF-A0A3N5KCZ5-F1
#
_entry.id   AF-A0A3N5KCZ5-F1
#
_cell.length_a   1.000
_cell.length_b   1.000
_cell.length_c   1.000
_cell.angle_alpha   90.00
_cell.angle_beta   90.00
_cell.angle_gamma   90.00
#
_symmetry.space_group_name_H-M   'P 1'
#
loop_
_entity.id
_entity.type
_entity.pdbx_description
1 polymer ?
#
loop_
_entity_poly.entity_id
_entity_poly.type
_entity_poly.pdbx_seq_one_letter_code
_entity_poly.pdbx_strand_id
1 'polypeptide(L)'
;MGTLENTILGLAFWVIGLANTLLMFKLWGYPFDHERLVSSAPRSLMLLHRGLGYVFVAIYVVLMVQMVPRLWAYQVELPARTVAHLVMGIGIGAILFVKILIVRAFRHLETTTAPLLGIVLFVCTTILIGLSAPLAVREAYMSRHATRETPLGVRGV
;
A
#
# COMPACT_ATOMS: atom_id res chain seq x y z
N MET A 1 3.52 16.06 7.84
CA MET A 1 2.32 15.22 7.99
C MET A 1 2.37 14.50 9.32
N GLY A 2 1.27 14.51 10.07
CA GLY A 2 1.18 13.88 11.38
C GLY A 2 1.18 12.36 11.29
N THR A 3 1.46 11.67 12.40
CA THR A 3 1.40 10.19 12.49
C THR A 3 0.03 9.67 12.03
N LEU A 4 -1.05 10.36 12.41
CA LEU A 4 -2.42 10.02 12.03
C LEU A 4 -2.64 10.02 10.51
N GLU A 5 -2.11 11.01 9.80
CA GLU A 5 -2.28 11.13 8.34
C GLU A 5 -1.60 9.96 7.61
N ASN A 6 -0.40 9.57 8.06
CA ASN A 6 0.31 8.41 7.52
C ASN A 6 -0.46 7.10 7.79
N THR A 7 -1.11 6.98 8.95
CA THR A 7 -1.95 5.83 9.28
C THR A 7 -3.20 5.76 8.39
N ILE A 8 -3.86 6.90 8.17
CA ILE A 8 -5.03 6.98 7.27
C ILE A 8 -4.62 6.60 5.86
N LEU A 9 -3.51 7.13 5.36
CA LEU A 9 -2.98 6.79 4.03
C LEU A 9 -2.60 5.30 3.94
N GLY A 10 -1.97 4.72 4.97
CA GLY A 10 -1.64 3.30 5.02
C GLY A 10 -2.89 2.40 5.02
N LEU A 11 -3.94 2.79 5.75
CA LEU A 11 -5.21 2.07 5.76
C LEU A 11 -5.93 2.19 4.41
N ALA A 12 -5.97 3.40 3.83
CA ALA A 12 -6.53 3.62 2.50
C ALA A 12 -5.78 2.81 1.43
N PHE A 13 -4.45 2.76 1.52
CA PHE A 13 -3.61 1.94 0.65
C PHE A 13 -4.00 0.47 0.70
N TRP A 14 -4.22 -0.08 1.90
CA TRP A 14 -4.66 -1.47 2.08
C TRP A 14 -6.09 -1.71 1.57
N VAL A 15 -7.05 -0.84 1.89
CA VAL A 15 -8.45 -0.97 1.44
C VAL A 15 -8.57 -0.90 -0.08
N ILE A 16 -7.86 0.03 -0.71
CA ILE A 16 -7.82 0.14 -2.17
C ILE A 16 -7.15 -1.09 -2.78
N GLY A 17 -6.06 -1.59 -2.17
CA GLY A 17 -5.41 -2.83 -2.57
C GLY A 17 -6.36 -4.03 -2.55
N LEU A 18 -7.14 -4.17 -1.48
CA LEU A 18 -8.17 -5.21 -1.35
C LEU A 18 -9.24 -5.09 -2.43
N ALA A 19 -9.86 -3.91 -2.56
CA ALA A 19 -10.90 -3.66 -3.55
C ALA A 19 -10.39 -3.93 -4.99
N ASN A 20 -9.17 -3.50 -5.29
CA ASN A 20 -8.56 -3.70 -6.59
C ASN A 20 -8.25 -5.17 -6.88
N THR A 21 -7.87 -5.94 -5.85
CA THR A 21 -7.60 -7.39 -5.95
C THR A 21 -8.88 -8.20 -6.13
N LEU A 22 -9.95 -7.87 -5.40
CA LEU A 22 -11.26 -8.49 -5.59
C LEU A 22 -11.82 -8.21 -6.99
N LEU A 23 -11.67 -6.98 -7.47
CA LEU A 23 -12.07 -6.62 -8.82
C LEU A 23 -11.24 -7.36 -9.88
N MET A 24 -9.95 -7.54 -9.66
CA MET A 24 -9.08 -8.35 -10.51
C MET A 24 -9.55 -9.82 -10.56
N PHE A 25 -9.91 -10.43 -9.44
CA PHE A 25 -10.46 -11.79 -9.42
C PHE A 25 -11.76 -11.91 -10.21
N LYS A 26 -12.64 -10.91 -10.10
CA LYS A 26 -13.86 -10.85 -10.91
C LYS A 26 -13.53 -10.72 -12.40
N LEU A 27 -12.57 -9.87 -12.76
CA LEU A 27 -12.13 -9.65 -14.15
C LEU A 27 -11.46 -10.89 -14.76
N TRP A 28 -10.75 -11.67 -13.94
CA TRP A 28 -10.07 -12.89 -14.37
C TRP A 28 -11.06 -14.01 -14.75
N GLY A 29 -12.29 -13.97 -14.25
CA GLY A 29 -13.35 -14.92 -14.61
C GLY A 29 -13.94 -14.74 -16.01
N TYR A 30 -13.64 -13.64 -16.71
CA TYR A 30 -14.15 -13.41 -18.06
C TYR A 30 -13.25 -14.09 -19.12
N PRO A 31 -13.83 -14.72 -20.17
CA PRO A 31 -13.03 -15.37 -21.20
C PRO A 31 -12.12 -14.35 -21.90
N PHE A 32 -10.85 -14.72 -22.01
CA PHE A 32 -9.77 -13.93 -22.62
C PHE A 32 -9.39 -14.54 -23.97
N ASP A 33 -9.51 -13.76 -25.04
CA ASP A 33 -9.03 -14.15 -26.36
C ASP A 33 -7.51 -13.96 -26.43
N HIS A 34 -6.78 -15.08 -26.46
CA HIS A 34 -5.32 -15.10 -26.40
C HIS A 34 -4.67 -14.69 -27.74
N GLU A 35 -5.38 -14.79 -28.86
CA GLU A 35 -4.87 -14.38 -30.17
C GLU A 35 -4.98 -12.87 -30.37
N ARG A 36 -6.10 -12.29 -29.91
CA ARG A 36 -6.34 -10.84 -30.03
C ARG A 36 -5.89 -10.04 -28.81
N LEU A 37 -5.54 -10.72 -27.71
CA LEU A 37 -5.23 -10.11 -26.40
C LEU A 37 -6.39 -9.22 -25.91
N VAL A 38 -7.63 -9.66 -26.14
CA VAL A 38 -8.84 -8.91 -25.77
C VAL A 38 -9.65 -9.72 -24.76
N SER A 39 -9.96 -9.08 -23.62
CA SER A 39 -10.92 -9.62 -22.66
C SER A 39 -12.34 -9.23 -23.05
N SER A 40 -13.29 -10.14 -22.87
CA SER A 40 -14.74 -9.86 -22.94
C SER A 40 -15.27 -9.07 -21.72
N ALA A 41 -14.40 -8.72 -20.77
CA ALA A 41 -14.79 -7.99 -19.57
C ALA A 41 -15.41 -6.62 -19.89
N PRO A 42 -16.43 -6.19 -19.12
CA PRO A 42 -17.08 -4.90 -19.34
C PRO A 42 -16.10 -3.75 -19.11
N ARG A 43 -16.11 -2.78 -20.03
CA ARG A 43 -15.17 -1.65 -20.06
C ARG A 43 -15.18 -0.83 -18.77
N SER A 44 -16.33 -0.67 -18.12
CA SER A 44 -16.46 0.07 -16.85
C SER A 44 -15.67 -0.57 -15.71
N LEU A 45 -15.70 -1.91 -15.58
CA LEU A 45 -14.94 -2.63 -14.55
C LEU A 45 -13.43 -2.58 -14.82
N MET A 46 -13.04 -2.67 -16.09
CA MET A 46 -11.64 -2.52 -16.51
C MET A 46 -11.11 -1.10 -16.21
N LEU A 47 -11.89 -0.07 -16.50
CA LEU A 47 -11.54 1.32 -16.18
C LEU A 47 -11.46 1.54 -14.66
N LEU A 48 -12.39 0.96 -13.89
CA LEU A 48 -12.36 1.03 -12.43
C LEU A 48 -11.10 0.37 -11.86
N HIS A 49 -10.73 -0.83 -12.32
CA HIS A 49 -9.50 -1.51 -11.90
C HIS A 49 -8.25 -0.68 -12.21
N ARG A 50 -8.21 -0.09 -13.41
CA ARG A 50 -7.10 0.78 -13.82
C ARG A 50 -7.04 2.06 -12.97
N GLY A 51 -8.19 2.69 -12.71
CA GLY A 51 -8.30 3.87 -11.87
C GLY A 51 -7.84 3.61 -10.43
N LEU A 52 -8.36 2.55 -9.80
CA LEU A 52 -7.94 2.12 -8.45
C LEU A 52 -6.45 1.77 -8.41
N GLY A 53 -5.93 1.11 -9.45
CA GLY A 53 -4.49 0.84 -9.59
C GLY A 53 -3.64 2.11 -9.63
N TYR A 54 -4.06 3.14 -10.35
CA TYR A 54 -3.35 4.43 -10.36
C TYR A 54 -3.39 5.14 -9.02
N VAL A 55 -4.54 5.13 -8.34
CA VAL A 55 -4.66 5.70 -6.99
C VAL A 55 -3.76 4.95 -6.00
N PHE A 56 -3.73 3.62 -6.08
CA PHE A 56 -2.84 2.79 -5.26
C PHE A 56 -1.36 3.16 -5.45
N VAL A 57 -0.91 3.30 -6.69
CA VAL A 57 0.47 3.71 -7.00
C VAL A 57 0.75 5.13 -6.51
N ALA A 58 -0.19 6.06 -6.68
CA ALA A 58 -0.03 7.43 -6.21
C ALA A 58 0.15 7.50 -4.69
N ILE A 59 -0.68 6.77 -3.92
CA ILE A 59 -0.56 6.68 -2.46
C ILE A 59 0.78 6.05 -2.08
N TYR A 60 1.20 4.98 -2.76
CA TYR A 60 2.51 4.36 -2.53
C TYR A 60 3.66 5.36 -2.69
N VAL A 61 3.67 6.13 -3.78
CA VAL A 61 4.71 7.13 -4.03
C VAL A 61 4.73 8.21 -2.95
N VAL A 62 3.55 8.72 -2.54
CA VAL A 62 3.44 9.69 -1.46
C VAL A 62 4.03 9.14 -0.16
N LEU A 63 3.68 7.90 0.20
CA LEU A 63 4.23 7.23 1.38
C LEU A 63 5.76 7.04 1.28
N MET A 64 6.28 6.68 0.10
CA MET A 64 7.72 6.53 -0.11
C MET A 64 8.48 7.84 0.01
N VAL A 65 8.00 8.93 -0.60
CA VAL A 65 8.63 10.27 -0.48
C VAL A 65 8.72 10.71 0.97
N GLN A 66 7.78 10.30 1.82
CA GLN A 66 7.76 10.68 3.23
C GLN A 66 8.54 9.73 4.13
N MET A 67 8.60 8.44 3.81
CA MET A 67 9.19 7.40 4.67
C MET A 67 10.68 7.19 4.35
N VAL A 68 11.07 7.27 3.07
CA VAL A 68 12.46 7.03 2.65
C VAL A 68 13.45 8.03 3.26
N PRO A 69 13.19 9.35 3.30
CA PRO A 69 14.14 10.30 3.91
C PRO A 69 14.38 10.04 5.41
N ARG A 70 13.42 9.43 6.12
CA ARG A 70 13.59 9.10 7.54
C ARG A 70 14.72 8.10 7.78
N LEU A 71 15.05 7.28 6.78
CA LEU A 71 16.17 6.33 6.86
C LEU A 71 17.50 7.04 7.09
N TRP A 72 17.67 8.25 6.56
CA TRP A 72 18.88 9.04 6.73
C TRP A 72 19.10 9.56 8.16
N ALA A 73 18.02 9.61 8.95
CA ALA A 73 18.08 10.02 10.35
C ALA A 73 18.49 8.88 11.29
N TYR A 74 18.48 7.62 10.82
CA TYR A 74 18.91 6.48 11.64
C TYR A 74 20.44 6.35 11.59
N GLN A 75 21.09 6.60 12.72
CA GLN A 75 22.55 6.46 12.88
C GLN A 75 22.96 5.17 13.61
N VAL A 76 21.99 4.34 14.01
CA VAL A 76 22.18 3.09 14.77
C VAL A 76 21.40 1.97 14.09
N GLU A 77 21.81 0.72 14.31
CA GLU A 77 21.17 -0.49 13.77
C GLU A 77 19.64 -0.42 13.85
N LEU A 78 18.98 -0.70 12.72
CA LEU A 78 17.53 -0.60 12.61
C LEU A 78 16.87 -1.72 13.42
N PRO A 79 15.84 -1.41 14.24
CA PRO A 79 15.04 -2.44 14.90
C PRO A 79 14.47 -3.43 13.87
N ALA A 80 14.40 -4.72 14.22
CA ALA A 80 13.92 -5.78 13.32
C ALA A 80 12.56 -5.46 12.66
N ARG A 81 11.66 -4.78 13.38
CA ARG A 81 10.38 -4.31 12.84
C ARG A 81 10.55 -3.28 11.73
N THR A 82 11.43 -2.30 11.91
CA THR A 82 11.70 -1.24 10.91
C THR A 82 12.34 -1.86 9.69
N VAL A 83 13.23 -2.84 9.86
CA VAL A 83 13.80 -3.62 8.76
C VAL A 83 12.70 -4.38 8.01
N ALA A 84 11.82 -5.10 8.71
CA ALA A 84 10.72 -5.81 8.08
C ALA A 84 9.79 -4.85 7.32
N HIS A 85 9.39 -3.73 7.91
CA HIS A 85 8.55 -2.73 7.25
C HIS A 85 9.25 -2.15 6.00
N LEU A 86 10.55 -1.85 6.10
CA LEU A 86 11.35 -1.34 5.00
C LEU A 86 11.45 -2.34 3.85
N VAL A 87 11.81 -3.59 4.14
CA VAL A 87 11.93 -4.67 3.15
C VAL A 87 10.59 -4.89 2.45
N MET A 88 9.49 -4.88 3.19
CA MET A 88 8.15 -5.01 2.61
C MET A 88 7.79 -3.80 1.73
N GLY A 89 8.09 -2.58 2.17
CA GLY A 89 7.85 -1.34 1.41
C GLY A 89 8.64 -1.27 0.09
N ILE A 90 9.93 -1.64 0.13
CA ILE A 90 10.78 -1.74 -1.05
C ILE A 90 10.33 -2.89 -1.96
N GLY A 91 9.98 -4.04 -1.37
CA GLY A 91 9.47 -5.20 -2.11
C GLY A 91 8.20 -4.89 -2.89
N ILE A 92 7.25 -4.16 -2.28
CA ILE A 92 6.05 -3.66 -2.97
C ILE A 92 6.44 -2.79 -4.17
N GLY A 93 7.43 -1.90 -4.01
CA GLY A 93 7.94 -1.06 -5.10
C GLY A 93 8.53 -1.87 -6.25
N ALA A 94 9.36 -2.86 -5.93
CA ALA A 94 9.95 -3.75 -6.91
C ALA A 94 8.86 -4.54 -7.68
N ILE A 95 7.87 -5.08 -6.97
CA ILE A 95 6.76 -5.81 -7.60
C ILE A 95 5.92 -4.88 -8.48
N LEU A 96 5.63 -3.65 -8.04
CA LEU A 96 4.92 -2.65 -8.84
C LEU A 96 5.71 -2.30 -10.11
N PHE A 97 7.02 -2.11 -9.99
CA PHE A 97 7.89 -1.82 -11.12
C PHE A 97 7.88 -2.97 -12.14
N VAL A 98 8.05 -4.21 -11.68
CA VAL A 98 7.96 -5.41 -12.54
C VAL A 98 6.58 -5.51 -13.21
N LYS A 99 5.50 -5.29 -12.46
CA LYS A 99 4.13 -5.29 -13.02
C LYS A 99 3.96 -4.24 -14.12
N ILE A 100 4.51 -3.03 -13.94
CA ILE A 100 4.47 -1.98 -14.95
C ILE A 100 5.30 -2.37 -16.19
N LEU A 101 6.49 -2.96 -15.99
CA LEU A 101 7.31 -3.45 -17.10
C LEU A 101 6.61 -4.54 -17.90
N ILE A 102 5.93 -5.48 -17.23
CA ILE A 102 5.17 -6.55 -17.92
C ILE A 102 4.08 -5.94 -18.81
N VAL A 103 3.27 -5.03 -18.27
CA VAL A 103 2.16 -4.42 -19.03
C VAL A 103 2.66 -3.53 -20.18
N ARG A 104 3.84 -2.92 -20.07
CA ARG A 104 4.38 -2.02 -21.11
C ARG A 104 5.26 -2.71 -22.15
N ALA A 105 6.12 -3.63 -21.74
CA ALA A 105 7.15 -4.21 -22.61
C ALA A 105 6.96 -5.73 -22.84
N PHE A 106 6.36 -6.46 -21.88
CA PHE A 106 6.25 -7.92 -21.93
C PHE A 106 4.80 -8.42 -21.86
N ARG A 107 3.92 -7.85 -22.70
CA ARG A 107 2.47 -8.15 -22.71
C ARG A 107 2.15 -9.63 -22.92
N HIS A 108 3.09 -10.42 -23.48
CA HIS A 108 2.94 -11.85 -23.64
C HIS A 108 2.90 -12.64 -22.30
N LEU A 109 3.43 -12.08 -21.21
CA LEU A 109 3.38 -12.69 -19.87
C LEU A 109 2.16 -12.25 -19.06
N GLU A 110 1.34 -11.34 -19.59
CA GLU A 110 0.29 -10.66 -18.85
C GLU A 110 -0.77 -11.63 -18.31
N THR A 111 -1.17 -12.62 -19.11
CA THR A 111 -2.34 -13.47 -18.87
C THR A 111 -2.31 -14.18 -17.50
N THR A 112 -1.16 -14.71 -17.11
CA THR A 112 -1.01 -15.47 -15.85
C THR A 112 -0.20 -14.72 -14.80
N THR A 113 0.81 -13.94 -15.23
CA THR A 113 1.72 -13.28 -14.29
C THR A 113 1.09 -12.01 -13.68
N ALA A 114 0.25 -11.28 -14.41
CA ALA A 114 -0.32 -10.03 -13.89
C ALA A 114 -1.29 -10.23 -12.69
N PRO A 115 -2.14 -11.27 -12.67
CA PRO A 115 -2.94 -11.62 -11.50
C PRO A 115 -2.09 -12.06 -10.31
N LEU A 116 -1.10 -12.92 -10.53
CA LEU A 116 -0.24 -13.44 -9.47
C LEU A 116 0.52 -12.31 -8.75
N LEU A 117 1.11 -11.38 -9.50
CA LEU A 117 1.75 -10.20 -8.91
C LEU A 117 0.76 -9.32 -8.15
N GLY A 118 -0.50 -9.25 -8.58
CA GLY A 118 -1.56 -8.56 -7.84
C GLY A 118 -1.85 -9.19 -6.47
N ILE A 119 -1.92 -10.51 -6.41
CA ILE A 119 -2.11 -11.26 -5.15
C ILE A 119 -0.92 -11.03 -4.21
N VAL A 120 0.31 -11.16 -4.72
CA VAL A 120 1.52 -10.95 -3.92
C VAL A 120 1.56 -9.52 -3.38
N LEU A 121 1.22 -8.51 -4.19
CA LEU A 121 1.09 -7.12 -3.70
C LEU A 121 0.11 -7.02 -2.54
N PHE A 122 -1.08 -7.61 -2.66
CA PHE A 122 -2.08 -7.58 -1.60
C PHE A 122 -1.58 -8.24 -0.31
N VAL A 123 -0.96 -9.42 -0.39
CA VAL A 123 -0.35 -10.09 0.76
C VAL A 123 0.72 -9.21 1.40
N CYS A 124 1.61 -8.63 0.60
CA CYS A 124 2.66 -7.74 1.09
C CYS A 124 2.08 -6.51 1.80
N THR A 125 1.06 -5.86 1.22
CA THR A 125 0.40 -4.71 1.86
C THR A 125 -0.33 -5.09 3.15
N THR A 126 -0.89 -6.30 3.23
CA THR A 126 -1.57 -6.81 4.42
C THR A 126 -0.58 -7.04 5.57
N ILE A 127 0.58 -7.62 5.27
CA ILE A 127 1.66 -7.76 6.25
C ILE A 127 2.16 -6.37 6.68
N LEU A 128 2.37 -5.46 5.72
CA LEU A 128 2.87 -4.11 5.99
C LEU A 128 1.93 -3.33 6.93
N ILE A 129 0.61 -3.34 6.67
CA ILE A 129 -0.37 -2.68 7.54
C ILE A 129 -0.46 -3.36 8.90
N GLY A 130 -0.33 -4.69 8.97
CA GLY A 130 -0.28 -5.43 10.23
C GLY A 130 0.90 -5.03 11.12
N LEU A 131 2.06 -4.72 10.53
CA LEU A 131 3.23 -4.24 11.27
C LEU A 131 3.10 -2.78 11.73
N SER A 132 2.27 -1.97 11.07
CA SER A 132 2.21 -0.51 11.30
C SER A 132 0.98 -0.02 12.07
N ALA A 133 -0.20 -0.57 11.77
CA ALA A 133 -1.46 -0.06 12.31
C ALA A 133 -1.57 -0.17 13.85
N PRO A 134 -1.21 -1.31 14.51
CA PRO A 134 -1.36 -1.43 15.96
C PRO A 134 -0.53 -0.40 16.74
N LEU A 135 0.65 -0.06 16.24
CA LEU A 135 1.56 0.89 16.90
C LEU A 135 1.08 2.32 16.73
N ALA A 136 0.65 2.70 15.53
CA ALA A 136 0.12 4.03 15.30
C ALA A 136 -1.18 4.27 16.09
N VAL A 137 -2.03 3.25 16.22
CA VAL A 137 -3.23 3.30 17.08
C VAL A 137 -2.83 3.44 18.55
N ARG A 138 -1.84 2.67 19.02
CA ARG A 138 -1.33 2.79 20.39
C ARG A 138 -0.77 4.19 20.67
N GLU A 139 0.02 4.76 19.77
CA GLU A 139 0.56 6.12 19.90
C GLU A 139 -0.55 7.19 19.91
N ALA A 140 -1.55 7.04 19.04
CA ALA A 140 -2.73 7.92 19.02
C ALA A 140 -3.59 7.80 20.29
N TYR A 141 -3.69 6.61 20.87
CA TYR A 141 -4.38 6.39 22.14
C TYR A 141 -3.61 7.06 23.29
N MET A 142 -2.30 6.78 23.42
CA MET A 142 -1.48 7.33 24.51
C MET A 142 -1.41 8.86 24.49
N SER A 143 -1.28 9.48 23.31
CA SER A 143 -1.28 10.94 23.16
C SER A 143 -2.60 11.61 23.58
N ARG A 144 -3.74 10.95 23.33
CA ARG A 144 -5.07 11.41 23.79
C ARG A 144 -5.25 11.30 25.30
N HIS A 145 -4.61 10.32 25.95
CA HIS A 145 -4.66 10.19 27.42
C HIS A 145 -3.70 11.16 28.12
N ALA A 146 -2.49 11.36 27.58
CA ALA A 146 -1.53 12.32 28.13
C ALA A 146 -2.04 13.78 28.10
N THR A 147 -2.81 14.15 27.07
CA THR A 147 -3.47 15.46 26.98
C THR A 147 -4.71 15.58 27.87
N ARG A 148 -5.31 14.45 28.28
CA ARG A 148 -6.47 14.43 29.19
C ARG A 148 -6.05 14.48 30.66
N GLU A 149 -4.83 14.04 30.96
CA GLU A 149 -4.21 14.06 32.30
C GLU A 149 -3.25 15.24 32.51
N THR A 150 -3.40 16.35 31.78
CA THR A 150 -2.81 17.63 32.17
C THR A 150 -3.87 18.44 32.92
N PRO A 151 -3.97 18.36 34.26
CA PRO A 151 -4.72 19.34 35.01
C PRO A 151 -4.00 20.68 34.83
N LEU A 152 -4.76 21.72 34.50
CA LEU A 152 -4.35 23.10 34.71
C LEU A 152 -3.68 23.23 36.07
N GLY A 153 -2.37 23.47 36.07
CA GLY A 153 -1.60 23.38 37.30
C GLY A 153 -0.30 24.14 37.28
N VAL A 154 -0.22 25.32 36.66
CA VAL A 154 0.71 26.39 37.09
C VAL A 154 0.12 27.77 36.73
N ARG A 155 -0.74 28.32 37.60
CA ARG A 155 -0.75 29.77 37.83
C ARG A 155 0.49 30.05 38.68
N GLY A 156 1.58 30.39 38.02
CA GLY A 156 2.78 30.90 38.65
C GLY A 156 2.74 32.42 38.62
N VAL A 157 2.85 33.00 39.82
CA VAL A 157 2.97 34.43 40.17
C VAL A 157 1.68 35.23 40.17
#